data_AF-D3PQE3-F1
#
_entry.id   AF-D3PQE3-F1
#
_cell.length_a   1.000
_cell.length_b   1.000
_cell.length_c   1.000
_cell.angle_alpha   90.00
_cell.angle_beta   90.00
_cell.angle_gamma   90.00
#
_symmetry.space_group_name_H-M   'P 1'
#
loop_
_entity.id
_entity.type
_entity.pdbx_description
1 polymer ?
#
loop_
_entity_poly.entity_id
_entity_poly.type
_entity_poly.pdbx_seq_one_letter_code
_entity_poly.pdbx_strand_id
1 'polypeptide(L)'
;MVGLWLVAFASPLLHIEQAVKLAQNHLGQPYEPYKVEFKLDKSPPYLEVRLGGWEIWVEARTGQIFRVRPKPPPPHTREAHLPFSQALQLATASLGTVEKLELKPKPKERLLVWEAKTGRREIWIEARTGQIVLRR
;
A
#
# COMPACT_ATOMS: atom_id res chain seq x y z
N MET A 1 42.85 13.35 -20.91
CA MET A 1 42.42 12.64 -19.68
C MET A 1 40.90 12.76 -19.63
N VAL A 2 40.17 11.77 -20.14
CA VAL A 2 38.70 11.83 -20.26
C VAL A 2 38.10 11.35 -18.94
N GLY A 3 37.37 12.24 -18.27
CA GLY A 3 36.74 11.98 -16.98
C GLY A 3 35.57 11.02 -17.11
N LEU A 4 35.60 9.94 -16.34
CA LEU A 4 34.49 9.02 -16.20
C LEU A 4 33.61 9.50 -15.03
N TRP A 5 32.60 10.33 -15.34
CA TRP A 5 31.55 10.66 -14.39
C TRP A 5 30.57 9.49 -14.32
N LEU A 6 30.70 8.64 -13.29
CA LEU A 6 29.68 7.64 -12.94
C LEU A 6 28.46 8.37 -12.39
N VAL A 7 27.47 8.59 -13.25
CA VAL A 7 26.12 8.99 -12.82
C VAL A 7 25.49 7.78 -12.15
N ALA A 8 25.48 7.76 -10.82
CA ALA A 8 24.71 6.79 -10.06
C ALA A 8 23.22 7.08 -10.28
N PHE A 9 22.59 6.37 -11.22
CA PHE A 9 21.14 6.35 -11.33
C PHE A 9 20.59 5.68 -10.07
N ALA A 10 20.09 6.46 -9.12
CA ALA A 10 19.31 5.92 -8.03
C ALA A 10 18.05 5.28 -8.62
N SER A 11 17.94 3.95 -8.56
CA SER A 11 16.73 3.27 -9.01
C SER A 11 15.51 3.86 -8.29
N PRO A 12 14.44 4.22 -9.03
CA PRO A 12 13.23 4.74 -8.42
C PRO A 12 12.66 3.70 -7.44
N LEU A 13 12.07 4.20 -6.37
CA LEU A 13 11.40 3.34 -5.39
C LEU A 13 10.16 2.69 -6.02
N LEU A 14 9.86 1.47 -5.60
CA LEU A 14 8.67 0.75 -6.04
C LEU A 14 7.39 1.49 -5.65
N HIS A 15 6.47 1.52 -6.60
CA HIS A 15 5.09 1.94 -6.36
C HIS A 15 4.31 0.84 -5.65
N ILE A 16 3.24 1.23 -4.93
CA ILE A 16 2.33 0.32 -4.22
C ILE A 16 1.83 -0.81 -5.13
N GLU A 17 1.44 -0.51 -6.36
CA GLU A 17 0.91 -1.49 -7.33
C GLU A 17 1.95 -2.55 -7.70
N GLN A 18 3.21 -2.14 -7.85
CA GLN A 18 4.32 -3.05 -8.17
C GLN A 18 4.58 -4.01 -7.00
N ALA A 19 4.57 -3.51 -5.76
CA ALA A 19 4.73 -4.34 -4.57
C ALA A 19 3.56 -5.33 -4.39
N VAL A 20 2.32 -4.91 -4.67
CA VAL A 20 1.15 -5.80 -4.68
C VAL A 20 1.32 -6.92 -5.71
N LYS A 21 1.71 -6.57 -6.94
CA LYS A 21 1.92 -7.57 -8.00
C LYS A 21 3.01 -8.57 -7.65
N LEU A 22 4.13 -8.11 -7.06
CA LEU A 22 5.21 -8.99 -6.58
C LEU A 22 4.71 -9.95 -5.50
N ALA A 23 3.93 -9.44 -4.54
CA ALA A 23 3.35 -10.25 -3.47
C ALA A 23 2.33 -11.28 -3.99
N GLN A 24 1.44 -10.90 -4.91
CA GLN A 24 0.49 -11.82 -5.54
C GLN A 24 1.19 -12.90 -6.36
N ASN A 25 2.20 -12.53 -7.14
CA ASN A 25 3.02 -13.48 -7.90
C ASN A 25 3.74 -14.47 -6.97
N HIS A 26 4.29 -13.99 -5.85
CA HIS A 26 4.97 -14.83 -4.88
C HIS A 26 4.04 -15.87 -4.24
N LEU A 27 2.79 -15.50 -3.96
CA LEU A 27 1.79 -16.42 -3.44
C LEU A 27 1.11 -17.28 -4.51
N GLY A 28 1.35 -16.99 -5.80
CA GLY A 28 0.69 -17.67 -6.92
C GLY A 28 -0.82 -17.44 -6.98
N GLN A 29 -1.34 -16.38 -6.36
CA GLN A 29 -2.77 -16.12 -6.21
C GLN A 29 -3.05 -14.60 -6.27
N PRO A 30 -4.12 -14.16 -6.97
CA PRO A 30 -4.47 -12.75 -7.10
C PRO A 30 -5.24 -12.25 -5.86
N TYR A 31 -4.71 -12.47 -4.66
CA TYR A 31 -5.42 -12.08 -3.44
C TYR A 31 -5.60 -10.56 -3.36
N GLU A 32 -6.79 -10.15 -2.93
CA GLU A 32 -7.12 -8.75 -2.70
C GLU A 32 -6.31 -8.18 -1.52
N PRO A 33 -5.57 -7.07 -1.71
CA PRO A 33 -4.90 -6.40 -0.61
C PRO A 33 -5.86 -5.63 0.26
N TYR A 34 -5.62 -5.63 1.57
CA TYR A 34 -6.34 -4.77 2.53
C TYR A 34 -5.40 -3.78 3.22
N LYS A 35 -4.09 -3.90 2.99
CA LYS A 35 -3.09 -2.94 3.43
C LYS A 35 -1.88 -2.94 2.52
N VAL A 36 -1.41 -1.75 2.16
CA VAL A 36 -0.03 -1.52 1.74
C VAL A 36 0.51 -0.29 2.45
N GLU A 37 1.73 -0.38 2.99
CA GLU A 37 2.38 0.74 3.68
C GLU A 37 3.87 0.78 3.39
N PHE A 38 4.36 1.95 2.99
CA PHE A 38 5.75 2.24 2.76
C PHE A 38 6.45 2.53 4.09
N LYS A 39 7.47 1.75 4.43
CA LYS A 39 8.36 1.94 5.58
C LYS A 39 9.64 2.64 5.14
N LEU A 40 9.51 3.93 4.83
CA LEU A 40 10.63 4.79 4.36
C LEU A 40 11.70 5.04 5.44
N ASP A 41 11.33 4.92 6.71
CA ASP A 41 12.22 5.09 7.87
C ASP A 41 13.13 3.87 8.13
N LYS A 42 13.02 2.82 7.32
CA LYS A 42 13.78 1.58 7.46
C LYS A 42 14.94 1.53 6.49
N SER A 43 15.98 0.78 6.86
CA SER A 43 17.18 0.56 6.06
C SER A 43 17.43 -0.94 5.89
N PRO A 44 17.25 -1.50 4.68
CA PRO A 44 16.70 -0.85 3.49
C PRO A 44 15.20 -0.50 3.63
N PRO A 45 14.69 0.50 2.89
CA PRO A 45 13.27 0.83 2.88
C PRO A 45 12.47 -0.30 2.24
N TYR A 46 11.23 -0.53 2.69
CA TYR A 46 10.39 -1.60 2.17
C TYR A 46 8.90 -1.25 2.18
N LEU A 47 8.12 -1.99 1.40
CA LEU A 47 6.66 -1.97 1.46
C LEU A 47 6.16 -3.19 2.23
N GLU A 48 5.32 -2.96 3.24
CA GLU A 48 4.54 -3.99 3.90
C GLU A 48 3.23 -4.17 3.12
N VAL A 49 3.03 -5.34 2.54
CA VAL A 49 1.83 -5.73 1.80
C VAL A 49 1.06 -6.76 2.61
N ARG A 50 -0.23 -6.54 2.86
CA ARG A 50 -1.12 -7.54 3.47
C ARG A 50 -2.25 -7.92 2.54
N LEU A 51 -2.30 -9.20 2.20
CA LEU A 51 -3.27 -9.81 1.29
C LEU A 51 -3.37 -11.31 1.58
N GLY A 52 -4.55 -11.90 1.35
CA GLY A 52 -4.72 -13.36 1.38
C GLY A 52 -4.41 -14.07 2.71
N GLY A 53 -4.38 -13.34 3.83
CA GLY A 53 -3.96 -13.89 5.12
C GLY A 53 -2.45 -13.92 5.34
N TRP A 54 -1.69 -13.15 4.56
CA TRP A 54 -0.25 -13.01 4.65
C TRP A 54 0.15 -11.56 4.86
N GLU A 55 1.29 -11.37 5.52
CA GLU A 55 2.05 -10.13 5.52
C GLU A 55 3.38 -10.38 4.84
N ILE A 56 3.66 -9.61 3.79
CA ILE A 56 4.82 -9.75 2.91
C ILE A 56 5.59 -8.44 2.90
N TRP A 57 6.91 -8.52 3.05
CA TRP A 57 7.79 -7.35 3.00
C TRP A 57 8.61 -7.38 1.72
N VAL A 58 8.44 -6.33 0.92
CA VAL A 58 9.07 -6.15 -0.39
C VAL A 58 10.08 -5.01 -0.27
N GLU A 59 11.38 -5.29 -0.43
CA GLU A 59 12.40 -4.24 -0.43
C GLU A 59 12.14 -3.27 -1.58
N ALA A 60 12.18 -1.97 -1.27
CA ALA A 60 11.58 -0.95 -2.10
C ALA A 60 12.40 -0.55 -3.34
N ARG A 61 13.68 -0.93 -3.46
CA ARG A 61 14.52 -0.60 -4.62
C ARG A 61 14.69 -1.77 -5.58
N THR A 62 14.70 -2.98 -5.04
CA THR A 62 15.03 -4.23 -5.73
C THR A 62 13.80 -5.08 -5.98
N GLY A 63 12.72 -4.87 -5.23
CA GLY A 63 11.55 -5.75 -5.24
C GLY A 63 11.79 -7.11 -4.59
N GLN A 64 12.92 -7.29 -3.90
CA GLN A 64 13.21 -8.52 -3.21
C GLN A 64 12.22 -8.73 -2.05
N ILE A 65 11.53 -9.86 -2.05
CA ILE A 65 10.77 -10.31 -0.89
C ILE A 65 11.75 -10.92 0.11
N PHE A 66 11.87 -10.31 1.28
CA PHE A 66 12.82 -10.75 2.31
C PHE A 66 12.12 -11.28 3.57
N ARG A 67 10.79 -11.11 3.67
CA ARG A 67 9.99 -11.71 4.74
C ARG A 67 8.57 -11.99 4.29
N VAL A 68 8.06 -13.15 4.72
CA VAL A 68 6.67 -13.58 4.58
C VAL A 68 6.23 -14.19 5.91
N ARG A 69 5.05 -13.82 6.41
CA ARG A 69 4.48 -14.48 7.59
C ARG A 69 2.95 -14.60 7.51
N PRO A 70 2.37 -15.63 8.14
CA PRO A 70 0.93 -15.72 8.31
C PRO A 70 0.39 -14.51 9.10
N LYS A 71 -0.69 -13.91 8.58
CA LYS A 71 -1.41 -12.81 9.21
C LYS A 71 -2.88 -12.88 8.79
N PRO A 72 -3.74 -13.60 9.54
CA PRO A 72 -5.15 -13.74 9.19
C PRO A 72 -5.82 -12.38 8.90
N PRO A 73 -6.69 -12.29 7.87
CA PRO A 73 -7.37 -11.04 7.55
C PRO A 73 -8.30 -10.64 8.71
N PRO A 74 -8.31 -9.37 9.11
CA PRO A 74 -9.28 -8.88 10.09
C PRO A 74 -10.74 -9.09 9.63
N PRO A 75 -11.73 -9.23 10.55
CA PRO A 75 -13.11 -9.51 10.17
C PRO A 75 -13.73 -8.50 9.18
N HIS A 76 -13.41 -7.22 9.32
CA HIS A 76 -13.95 -6.15 8.47
C HIS A 76 -13.53 -6.25 7.00
N THR A 77 -12.48 -7.03 6.67
CA THR A 77 -12.09 -7.25 5.26
C THR A 77 -13.07 -8.16 4.52
N ARG A 78 -14.04 -8.76 5.22
CA ARG A 78 -15.13 -9.57 4.62
C ARG A 78 -16.36 -8.75 4.28
N GLU A 79 -16.47 -7.54 4.82
CA GLU A 79 -17.58 -6.64 4.51
C GLU A 79 -17.45 -6.13 3.07
N ALA A 80 -18.56 -5.83 2.39
CA ALA A 80 -18.50 -5.29 1.03
C ALA A 80 -17.80 -3.91 1.03
N HIS A 81 -16.79 -3.78 0.17
CA HIS A 81 -15.99 -2.56 -0.01
C HIS A 81 -15.48 -2.43 -1.45
N LEU A 82 -15.06 -1.22 -1.81
CA LEU A 82 -14.38 -0.91 -3.05
C LEU A 82 -13.07 -1.70 -3.14
N PRO A 83 -12.74 -2.27 -4.30
CA PRO A 83 -11.45 -2.90 -4.53
C PRO A 83 -10.28 -1.97 -4.21
N PHE A 84 -9.18 -2.54 -3.75
CA PHE A 84 -7.95 -1.84 -3.41
C PHE A 84 -7.47 -0.96 -4.56
N SER A 85 -7.52 -1.45 -5.80
CA SER A 85 -7.10 -0.69 -6.99
C SER A 85 -7.94 0.57 -7.20
N GLN A 86 -9.26 0.48 -7.01
CA GLN A 86 -10.17 1.62 -7.12
C GLN A 86 -9.95 2.62 -5.98
N ALA A 87 -9.78 2.13 -4.75
CA ALA A 87 -9.44 2.98 -3.61
C ALA A 87 -8.09 3.68 -3.78
N LEU A 88 -7.09 2.99 -4.34
CA LEU A 88 -5.79 3.56 -4.66
C LEU A 88 -5.89 4.65 -5.72
N GLN A 89 -6.65 4.41 -6.79
CA GLN A 89 -6.86 5.42 -7.83
C GLN A 89 -7.49 6.70 -7.25
N LEU A 90 -8.52 6.57 -6.41
CA LEU A 90 -9.15 7.71 -5.74
C LEU A 90 -8.18 8.42 -4.79
N ALA A 91 -7.37 7.66 -4.05
CA ALA A 91 -6.37 8.22 -3.16
C ALA A 91 -5.27 8.97 -3.92
N THR A 92 -4.75 8.40 -5.00
CA THR A 92 -3.76 9.02 -5.89
C THR A 92 -4.30 10.29 -6.53
N ALA A 93 -5.56 10.30 -6.98
CA ALA A 93 -6.18 11.50 -7.52
C ALA A 93 -6.27 12.65 -6.48
N SER A 94 -6.42 12.32 -5.20
CA SER A 94 -6.52 13.33 -4.14
C SER A 94 -5.18 13.72 -3.49
N LEU A 95 -4.21 12.81 -3.41
CA LEU A 95 -2.95 13.00 -2.68
C LEU A 95 -1.72 13.14 -3.58
N GLY A 96 -1.82 12.72 -4.84
CA GLY A 96 -0.69 12.46 -5.72
C GLY A 96 -0.06 11.11 -5.36
N THR A 97 1.08 11.12 -4.69
CA THR A 97 1.73 9.89 -4.20
C THR A 97 0.97 9.35 -2.99
N VAL A 98 0.81 8.03 -2.90
CA VAL A 98 0.25 7.34 -1.74
C VAL A 98 1.34 6.48 -1.11
N GLU A 99 1.63 6.73 0.16
CA GLU A 99 2.62 5.98 0.95
C GLU A 99 1.93 4.87 1.77
N LYS A 100 0.66 5.05 2.09
CA LYS A 100 -0.14 4.07 2.81
C LYS A 100 -1.55 4.02 2.26
N LEU A 101 -2.08 2.82 2.11
CA LEU A 101 -3.50 2.56 1.89
C LEU A 101 -3.92 1.36 2.74
N GLU A 102 -4.88 1.53 3.64
CA GLU A 102 -5.33 0.47 4.56
C GLU A 102 -6.85 0.51 4.76
N LEU A 103 -7.52 -0.63 4.62
CA LEU A 103 -8.93 -0.76 4.96
C LEU A 103 -9.07 -0.81 6.49
N LYS A 104 -9.85 0.11 7.07
CA LYS A 104 -10.04 0.22 8.51
C LYS A 104 -11.48 0.52 8.91
N PRO A 105 -11.98 -0.12 9.98
CA PRO A 105 -13.21 0.32 10.62
C PRO A 105 -12.97 1.63 11.38
N LYS A 106 -13.98 2.49 11.38
CA LYS A 106 -14.08 3.75 12.13
C LYS A 106 -15.35 3.66 12.99
N PRO A 107 -15.26 3.00 14.17
CA PRO A 107 -16.47 2.62 14.93
C PRO A 107 -17.26 3.80 15.46
N LYS A 108 -16.60 4.91 15.82
CA LYS A 108 -17.28 6.11 16.33
C LYS A 108 -18.13 6.77 15.24
N GLU A 109 -17.64 6.70 14.01
CA GLU A 109 -18.26 7.22 12.81
C GLU A 109 -19.21 6.20 12.16
N ARG A 110 -19.17 4.93 12.61
CA ARG A 110 -19.88 3.78 12.03
C ARG A 110 -19.57 3.56 10.53
N LEU A 111 -18.32 3.81 10.15
CA LEU A 111 -17.86 3.68 8.77
C LEU A 111 -16.80 2.58 8.63
N LEU A 112 -16.76 1.97 7.45
CA LEU A 112 -15.58 1.27 6.94
C LEU A 112 -14.91 2.21 5.94
N VAL A 113 -13.61 2.45 6.05
CA VAL A 113 -12.91 3.39 5.18
C VAL A 113 -11.61 2.80 4.67
N TRP A 114 -11.22 3.24 3.47
CA TRP A 114 -9.84 3.21 3.03
C TRP A 114 -9.13 4.45 3.58
N GLU A 115 -8.22 4.22 4.53
CA GLU A 115 -7.32 5.24 5.07
C GLU A 115 -6.10 5.36 4.17
N ALA A 116 -5.92 6.51 3.52
CA ALA A 116 -4.77 6.79 2.66
C ALA A 116 -3.90 7.91 3.22
N LYS A 117 -2.57 7.78 3.11
CA LYS A 117 -1.62 8.78 3.63
C LYS A 117 -0.50 9.11 2.64
N THR A 118 0.00 10.34 2.74
CA THR A 118 1.27 10.80 2.15
C THR A 118 1.91 11.85 3.05
N GLY A 119 3.10 11.57 3.58
CA GLY A 119 3.77 12.43 4.55
C GLY A 119 2.83 12.78 5.72
N ARG A 120 2.52 14.08 5.86
CA ARG A 120 1.63 14.59 6.91
C ARG A 120 0.14 14.62 6.53
N ARG A 121 -0.20 14.30 5.28
CA ARG A 121 -1.57 14.36 4.75
C ARG A 121 -2.24 13.00 4.87
N GLU A 122 -3.52 13.01 5.18
CA GLU A 122 -4.37 11.83 5.33
C GLU A 122 -5.76 12.10 4.77
N ILE A 123 -6.32 11.12 4.08
CA ILE A 123 -7.74 11.11 3.68
C ILE A 123 -8.40 9.81 4.10
N TRP A 124 -9.71 9.87 4.36
CA TRP A 124 -10.54 8.68 4.48
C TRP A 124 -11.53 8.63 3.32
N ILE A 125 -11.51 7.52 2.59
CA ILE A 125 -12.44 7.22 1.51
C ILE A 125 -13.44 6.20 2.09
N GLU A 126 -14.72 6.54 2.14
CA GLU A 126 -15.76 5.61 2.57
C GLU A 126 -15.74 4.37 1.67
N ALA A 127 -15.60 3.20 2.28
CA ALA A 127 -15.26 1.97 1.59
C ALA A 127 -16.40 1.47 0.69
N ARG A 128 -17.64 1.91 0.84
CA ARG A 128 -18.75 1.50 -0.04
C ARG A 128 -18.99 2.44 -1.22
N THR A 129 -18.85 3.74 -1.00
CA THR A 129 -19.28 4.77 -1.96
C THR A 129 -18.11 5.39 -2.71
N GLY A 130 -16.89 5.32 -2.16
CA GLY A 130 -15.74 6.04 -2.68
C GLY A 130 -15.74 7.53 -2.29
N GLN A 131 -16.68 7.98 -1.47
CA GLN A 131 -16.74 9.36 -1.03
C GLN A 131 -15.59 9.66 -0.06
N ILE A 132 -14.87 10.75 -0.29
CA ILE A 132 -13.89 11.25 0.68
C ILE A 132 -14.64 11.92 1.83
N VAL A 133 -14.58 11.33 3.01
CA VAL A 133 -15.29 11.78 4.23
C VAL A 133 -14.37 12.53 5.21
N LEU A 134 -13.06 12.49 4.98
CA LEU A 134 -12.07 13.22 5.78
C LEU A 134 -10.87 13.61 4.94
N ARG A 135 -10.34 14.81 5.19
CA ARG A 135 -9.05 15.32 4.69
C ARG A 135 -8.33 16.03 5.83
N ARG A 136 -7.06 15.70 6.06
CA ARG A 136 -6.18 16.29 7.08
C ARG A 136 -4.76 16.43 6.54
#